data_AF-A0A952TJQ4-F1
#
_entry.id   AF-A0A952TJQ4-F1
#
_cell.length_a   1.000
_cell.length_b   1.000
_cell.length_c   1.000
_cell.angle_alpha   90.00
_cell.angle_beta   90.00
_cell.angle_gamma   90.00
#
_symmetry.space_group_name_H-M   'P 1'
#
loop_
_entity.id
_entity.type
_entity.pdbx_description
1 polymer ?
#
loop_
_entity_poly.entity_id
_entity_poly.type
_entity_poly.pdbx_seq_one_letter_code
_entity_poly.pdbx_strand_id
1 'polypeptide(L)'
;MGLSLSGGKSDKSCLAVLDYYQDQKRLILSRLHEKIRTEEFVSADHKIVEMIDQLKDNAVSIMIDAPLTLPKSVIETAPCEGFETSNDPEIKWMRQFQHGLPKKRQRKIFTPYTQRPVELYLSELEEENLDVQHALGANHAPITARAVYLKRRLPLDCFEVFPKLSVWRLGNELKVNKSHLRSYRNSVGGEEARRAFLNALADKTGLFLYQQDFRLLCENPHAFDSLIAALMGYLKAHKKTQERPADFPKGAAWIEFPKSKVF
;
A
#
# COMPACT_ATOMS: atom_id res chain seq x y z
N MET A 1 -1.47 -10.83 -6.13
CA MET A 1 -0.33 -10.97 -5.18
C MET A 1 -0.16 -9.67 -4.40
N GLY A 2 0.30 -9.74 -3.15
CA GLY A 2 0.59 -8.58 -2.30
C GLY A 2 2.03 -8.58 -1.82
N LEU A 3 2.73 -7.46 -1.95
CA LEU A 3 4.15 -7.29 -1.64
C LEU A 3 4.29 -6.18 -0.59
N SER A 4 4.75 -6.53 0.61
CA SER A 4 5.22 -5.54 1.58
C SER A 4 6.71 -5.32 1.39
N LEU A 5 7.09 -4.10 0.98
CA LEU A 5 8.47 -3.73 0.78
C LEU A 5 9.08 -3.17 2.06
N SER A 6 10.39 -3.37 2.19
CA SER A 6 11.22 -2.79 3.23
C SER A 6 12.52 -2.26 2.60
N GLY A 7 13.47 -1.78 3.41
CA GLY A 7 14.76 -1.34 2.89
C GLY A 7 15.47 -2.47 2.13
N GLY A 8 16.14 -2.16 1.01
CA GLY A 8 16.75 -3.17 0.13
C GLY A 8 17.86 -4.02 0.76
N LYS A 9 18.40 -3.60 1.92
CA LYS A 9 19.36 -4.36 2.73
C LYS A 9 18.74 -5.10 3.92
N SER A 10 17.43 -4.95 4.13
CA SER A 10 16.71 -5.60 5.22
C SER A 10 16.06 -6.90 4.74
N ASP A 11 15.80 -7.80 5.68
CA ASP A 11 15.15 -9.08 5.50
C ASP A 11 13.67 -9.01 5.91
N LYS A 12 13.01 -7.86 5.71
CA LYS A 12 11.63 -7.67 6.17
C LYS A 12 10.60 -7.78 5.04
N SER A 13 11.04 -7.82 3.80
CA SER A 13 10.11 -7.85 2.65
C SER A 13 9.37 -9.18 2.62
N CYS A 14 8.05 -9.13 2.39
CA CYS A 14 7.19 -10.31 2.40
C CYS A 14 6.26 -10.29 1.18
N LEU A 15 5.95 -11.46 0.63
CA LEU A 15 5.06 -11.66 -0.51
C LEU A 15 3.94 -12.63 -0.13
N ALA A 16 2.69 -12.21 -0.30
CA ALA A 16 1.50 -13.05 -0.10
C ALA A 16 0.78 -13.31 -1.43
N VAL A 17 0.31 -14.54 -1.61
CA VAL A 17 -0.46 -14.98 -2.79
C VAL A 17 -1.85 -15.39 -2.32
N LEU A 18 -2.84 -14.69 -2.85
CA LEU A 18 -4.24 -14.85 -2.48
C LEU A 18 -5.01 -15.35 -3.69
N ASP A 19 -5.51 -16.58 -3.60
CA ASP A 19 -6.27 -17.23 -4.66
C ASP A 19 -7.76 -17.11 -4.36
N TYR A 20 -8.54 -16.80 -5.39
CA TYR A 20 -10.00 -16.74 -5.30
C TYR A 20 -10.61 -17.77 -6.25
N TYR A 21 -11.28 -18.76 -5.67
CA TYR A 21 -11.98 -19.80 -6.40
C TYR A 21 -13.44 -19.38 -6.59
N GLN A 22 -13.80 -18.96 -7.81
CA GLN A 22 -15.12 -18.39 -8.12
C GLN A 22 -16.26 -19.37 -7.79
N ASP A 23 -16.13 -20.64 -8.18
CA ASP A 23 -17.17 -21.66 -7.99
C ASP A 23 -17.49 -21.91 -6.51
N GLN A 24 -16.45 -21.91 -5.68
CA GLN A 24 -16.57 -22.14 -4.23
C GLN A 24 -16.77 -20.83 -3.45
N LYS A 25 -16.69 -19.67 -4.13
CA LYS A 25 -16.62 -18.33 -3.53
C LYS A 25 -15.64 -18.27 -2.35
N ARG A 26 -14.50 -18.96 -2.49
CA ARG A 26 -13.54 -19.16 -1.40
C ARG A 26 -12.26 -18.39 -1.67
N LEU A 27 -11.81 -17.68 -0.63
CA LEU A 27 -10.57 -16.91 -0.64
C LEU A 27 -9.52 -17.67 0.18
N ILE A 28 -8.36 -17.92 -0.39
CA ILE A 28 -7.32 -18.75 0.24
C ILE A 28 -5.97 -18.04 0.14
N LEU A 29 -5.27 -17.88 1.27
CA LEU A 29 -3.85 -17.56 1.25
C LEU A 29 -3.09 -18.83 0.84
N SER A 30 -2.64 -18.90 -0.40
CA SER A 30 -2.01 -20.11 -0.96
C SER A 30 -0.50 -20.15 -0.77
N ARG A 31 0.15 -18.98 -0.72
CA ARG A 31 1.59 -18.86 -0.43
C ARG A 31 1.86 -17.62 0.41
N LEU A 32 2.77 -17.78 1.36
CA LEU A 32 3.35 -16.68 2.13
C LEU A 32 4.88 -16.83 2.13
N HIS A 33 5.57 -15.90 1.48
CA HIS A 33 7.03 -15.82 1.51
C HIS A 33 7.44 -14.69 2.44
N GLU A 34 8.15 -15.04 3.51
CA GLU A 34 8.65 -14.09 4.48
C GLU A 34 10.16 -13.93 4.38
N LYS A 35 10.65 -12.86 4.99
CA LYS A 35 12.07 -12.58 5.17
C LYS A 35 12.90 -12.63 3.89
N ILE A 36 12.36 -12.07 2.81
CA ILE A 36 13.05 -12.04 1.52
C ILE A 36 14.28 -11.14 1.64
N ARG A 37 15.46 -11.76 1.59
CA ARG A 37 16.76 -11.16 1.81
C ARG A 37 17.77 -11.55 0.74
N THR A 38 18.81 -10.73 0.62
CA THR A 38 19.98 -11.05 -0.20
C THR A 38 20.70 -12.25 0.39
N GLU A 39 21.04 -13.23 -0.45
CA GLU A 39 21.85 -14.38 -0.08
C GLU A 39 22.97 -14.53 -1.10
N GLU A 40 24.21 -14.55 -0.61
CA GLU A 40 25.43 -14.62 -1.42
C GLU A 40 25.42 -13.61 -2.58
N PHE A 41 25.26 -14.09 -3.81
CA PHE A 41 25.29 -13.31 -5.05
C PHE A 41 23.89 -12.96 -5.59
N VAL A 42 22.81 -13.38 -4.90
CA VAL A 42 21.43 -13.16 -5.33
C VAL A 42 20.77 -12.09 -4.46
N SER A 43 20.44 -10.96 -5.07
CA SER A 43 19.78 -9.85 -4.37
C SER A 43 18.35 -10.21 -3.98
N ALA A 44 17.86 -9.63 -2.88
CA ALA A 44 16.45 -9.75 -2.47
C ALA A 44 15.48 -9.37 -3.62
N ASP A 45 15.85 -8.36 -4.42
CA ASP A 45 15.05 -7.90 -5.54
C ASP A 45 14.99 -8.92 -6.69
N HIS A 46 16.11 -9.60 -6.96
CA HIS A 46 16.13 -10.69 -7.95
C HIS A 46 15.19 -11.82 -7.53
N LYS A 47 15.25 -12.23 -6.25
CA LYS A 47 14.36 -13.26 -5.69
C LYS A 47 12.89 -12.87 -5.79
N ILE A 48 12.54 -11.61 -5.52
CA ILE A 48 11.17 -11.10 -5.68
C ILE A 48 10.71 -11.27 -7.14
N VAL A 49 11.56 -10.89 -8.10
CA VAL A 49 11.25 -11.03 -9.53
C VAL A 49 11.05 -12.49 -9.91
N GLU A 50 11.95 -13.39 -9.49
CA GLU A 50 11.84 -14.84 -9.76
C GLU A 50 10.57 -15.46 -9.16
N MET A 51 10.27 -15.16 -7.89
CA MET A 51 9.05 -15.65 -7.23
C MET A 51 7.79 -15.21 -7.96
N ILE A 52 7.75 -13.95 -8.42
CA ILE A 52 6.62 -13.41 -9.16
C ILE A 52 6.55 -14.00 -10.57
N ASP A 53 7.70 -14.21 -11.23
CA ASP A 53 7.75 -14.81 -12.56
C ASP A 53 7.21 -16.25 -12.57
N GLN A 54 7.51 -17.03 -11.53
CA GLN A 54 6.96 -18.38 -11.33
C GLN A 54 5.44 -18.41 -11.11
N LEU A 55 4.86 -17.27 -10.72
CA LEU A 55 3.44 -17.15 -10.36
C LEU A 55 2.62 -16.37 -11.38
N LYS A 56 3.27 -15.74 -12.37
CA LYS A 56 2.65 -14.74 -13.24
C LYS A 56 1.46 -15.27 -14.02
N ASP A 57 1.51 -16.52 -14.48
CA ASP A 57 0.49 -17.11 -15.34
C ASP A 57 -0.85 -17.31 -14.61
N ASN A 58 -0.82 -17.37 -13.28
CA ASN A 58 -2.02 -17.54 -12.44
C ASN A 58 -2.36 -16.26 -11.66
N ALA A 59 -1.65 -15.15 -11.89
CA ALA A 59 -1.81 -13.93 -11.11
C ALA A 59 -2.31 -12.77 -11.98
N VAL A 60 -3.32 -12.07 -11.48
CA VAL A 60 -3.94 -10.94 -12.19
C VAL A 60 -3.13 -9.64 -12.03
N SER A 61 -2.62 -9.37 -10.83
CA SER A 61 -1.92 -8.12 -10.53
C SER A 61 -1.07 -8.23 -9.28
N ILE A 62 -0.17 -7.25 -9.10
CA ILE A 62 0.70 -7.12 -7.93
C ILE A 62 0.32 -5.84 -7.17
N MET A 63 0.02 -5.99 -5.89
CA MET A 63 -0.32 -4.91 -4.98
C MET A 63 0.88 -4.63 -4.07
N ILE A 64 1.37 -3.40 -4.01
CA ILE A 64 2.65 -3.08 -3.37
C ILE A 64 2.45 -2.01 -2.28
N ASP A 65 2.86 -2.32 -1.05
CA ASP A 65 2.96 -1.36 0.08
C ASP A 65 4.18 -0.44 -0.11
N ALA A 66 4.14 0.39 -1.15
CA ALA A 66 5.11 1.44 -1.43
C ALA A 66 4.65 2.36 -2.59
N PRO A 67 5.03 3.65 -2.58
CA PRO A 67 4.95 4.55 -3.71
C PRO A 67 5.54 3.97 -4.99
N LEU A 68 4.72 3.88 -6.03
CA LEU A 68 5.11 3.34 -7.35
C LEU A 68 5.50 4.40 -8.38
N THR A 69 5.45 5.67 -7.98
CA THR A 69 5.84 6.82 -8.80
C THR A 69 6.59 7.82 -7.96
N LEU A 70 7.49 8.56 -8.60
CA LEU A 70 8.18 9.68 -7.98
C LEU A 70 7.31 10.94 -8.03
N PRO A 71 7.51 11.90 -7.11
CA PRO A 71 6.92 13.24 -7.21
C PRO A 71 7.27 13.91 -8.53
N LYS A 72 6.31 14.68 -9.08
CA LYS A 72 6.42 15.26 -10.42
C LYS A 72 7.68 16.13 -10.59
N SER A 73 7.98 16.97 -9.61
CA SER A 73 9.14 17.86 -9.65
C SER A 73 10.50 17.15 -9.61
N VAL A 74 10.55 15.84 -9.32
CA VAL A 74 11.81 15.07 -9.34
C VAL A 74 12.06 14.43 -10.70
N ILE A 75 11.00 14.15 -11.47
CA ILE A 75 11.10 13.51 -12.80
C ILE A 75 11.06 14.51 -13.95
N GLU A 76 10.68 15.76 -13.67
CA GLU A 76 10.70 16.84 -14.64
C GLU A 76 12.13 17.18 -15.08
N THR A 77 12.35 17.24 -16.39
CA THR A 77 13.68 17.54 -16.97
C THR A 77 13.86 19.00 -17.32
N ALA A 78 12.77 19.77 -17.38
CA ALA A 78 12.81 21.21 -17.63
C ALA A 78 13.31 21.96 -16.38
N PRO A 79 13.92 23.15 -16.54
CA PRO A 79 14.22 24.01 -15.41
C PRO A 79 12.95 24.31 -14.60
N CYS A 80 13.01 24.02 -13.30
CA CYS A 80 11.88 24.23 -12.40
C CYS A 80 11.71 25.74 -12.14
N GLU A 81 10.58 26.31 -12.55
CA GLU A 81 10.21 27.71 -12.30
C GLU A 81 9.80 27.98 -10.85
N GLY A 82 9.79 26.96 -10.00
CA GLY A 82 9.17 26.98 -8.68
C GLY A 82 7.76 26.40 -8.72
N PHE A 83 7.31 25.92 -7.56
CA PHE A 83 6.00 25.29 -7.48
C PHE A 83 4.86 26.31 -7.45
N GLU A 84 5.16 27.56 -7.13
CA GLU A 84 4.23 28.68 -7.04
C GLU A 84 3.66 29.07 -8.41
N THR A 85 4.49 28.97 -9.45
CA THR A 85 4.19 29.37 -10.84
C THR A 85 4.02 28.17 -11.78
N SER A 86 4.47 26.97 -11.38
CA SER A 86 4.43 25.78 -12.22
C SER A 86 3.08 25.56 -12.89
N ASN A 87 3.11 25.36 -14.20
CA ASN A 87 1.92 25.12 -15.00
C ASN A 87 1.46 23.65 -15.03
N ASP A 88 2.22 22.75 -14.41
CA ASP A 88 1.95 21.32 -14.39
C ASP A 88 0.61 20.99 -13.71
N PRO A 89 -0.22 20.09 -14.28
CA PRO A 89 -1.53 19.75 -13.73
C PRO A 89 -1.49 19.20 -12.29
N GLU A 90 -0.49 18.40 -11.93
CA GLU A 90 -0.38 17.83 -10.58
C GLU A 90 -0.04 18.92 -9.57
N ILE A 91 0.95 19.76 -9.88
CA ILE A 91 1.37 20.84 -8.98
C ILE A 91 0.27 21.91 -8.85
N LYS A 92 -0.41 22.26 -9.96
CA LYS A 92 -1.59 23.15 -9.93
C LYS A 92 -2.67 22.60 -9.00
N TRP A 93 -2.99 21.31 -9.14
CA TRP A 93 -3.98 20.68 -8.29
C TRP A 93 -3.56 20.71 -6.83
N MET A 94 -2.29 20.39 -6.50
CA MET A 94 -1.80 20.44 -5.13
C MET A 94 -1.92 21.85 -4.52
N ARG A 95 -1.61 22.91 -5.29
CA ARG A 95 -1.83 24.31 -4.87
C ARG A 95 -3.30 24.59 -4.59
N GLN A 96 -4.18 24.27 -5.55
CA GLN A 96 -5.61 24.51 -5.43
C GLN A 96 -6.21 23.74 -4.24
N PHE A 97 -5.82 22.47 -4.09
CA PHE A 97 -6.20 21.62 -2.98
C PHE A 97 -5.79 22.25 -1.64
N GLN A 98 -4.52 22.67 -1.50
CA GLN A 98 -4.04 23.33 -0.29
C GLN A 98 -4.79 24.64 -0.01
N HIS A 99 -5.06 25.47 -1.02
CA HIS A 99 -5.84 26.71 -0.86
C HIS A 99 -7.28 26.45 -0.42
N GLY A 100 -7.86 25.29 -0.74
CA GLY A 100 -9.17 24.87 -0.25
C GLY A 100 -9.22 24.49 1.23
N LEU A 101 -8.06 24.24 1.86
CA LEU A 101 -7.99 23.80 3.26
C LEU A 101 -8.20 24.94 4.26
N PRO A 102 -8.51 24.65 5.53
CA PRO A 102 -8.55 25.67 6.58
C PRO A 102 -7.22 26.42 6.76
N LYS A 103 -7.26 27.73 7.07
CA LYS A 103 -6.08 28.62 7.17
C LYS A 103 -4.90 28.06 7.97
N LYS A 104 -5.16 27.32 9.06
CA LYS A 104 -4.09 26.70 9.88
C LYS A 104 -3.30 25.63 9.10
N ARG A 105 -3.99 24.85 8.27
CA ARG A 105 -3.41 23.80 7.43
C ARG A 105 -2.77 24.39 6.16
N GLN A 106 -3.35 25.46 5.60
CA GLN A 106 -2.75 26.21 4.49
C GLN A 106 -1.32 26.70 4.78
N ARG A 107 -0.97 26.95 6.04
CA ARG A 107 0.38 27.38 6.44
C ARG A 107 1.44 26.28 6.28
N LYS A 108 1.04 25.01 6.25
CA LYS A 108 1.94 23.89 5.99
C LYS A 108 2.01 23.67 4.48
N ILE A 109 2.96 24.36 3.86
CA ILE A 109 3.19 24.30 2.42
C ILE A 109 3.69 22.89 2.05
N PHE A 110 3.07 22.27 1.05
CA PHE A 110 3.55 21.01 0.51
C PHE A 110 4.91 21.17 -0.18
N THR A 111 5.66 20.08 -0.25
CA THR A 111 6.95 20.03 -0.93
C THR A 111 6.84 19.13 -2.16
N PRO A 112 6.71 19.67 -3.38
CA PRO A 112 6.38 18.89 -4.58
C PRO A 112 7.51 17.96 -5.03
N TYR A 113 8.71 18.13 -4.47
CA TYR A 113 9.84 17.24 -4.67
C TYR A 113 9.87 16.07 -3.67
N THR A 114 9.04 16.09 -2.62
CA THR A 114 8.86 14.93 -1.73
C THR A 114 7.47 14.33 -1.73
N GLN A 115 6.46 15.14 -2.05
CA GLN A 115 5.04 14.79 -1.95
C GLN A 115 4.38 14.65 -3.32
N ARG A 116 3.40 13.75 -3.41
CA ARG A 116 2.50 13.55 -4.55
C ARG A 116 1.08 14.03 -4.23
N PRO A 117 0.25 14.31 -5.25
CA PRO A 117 -1.16 14.65 -5.06
C PRO A 117 -1.91 13.69 -4.13
N VAL A 118 -1.63 12.39 -4.24
CA VAL A 118 -2.32 11.37 -3.45
C VAL A 118 -2.03 11.49 -1.95
N GLU A 119 -0.82 11.88 -1.55
CA GLU A 119 -0.50 12.03 -0.12
C GLU A 119 -1.24 13.21 0.51
N LEU A 120 -1.38 14.32 -0.23
CA LEU A 120 -2.22 15.44 0.21
C LEU A 120 -3.68 15.02 0.31
N TYR A 121 -4.20 14.31 -0.69
CA TYR A 121 -5.56 13.79 -0.68
C TYR A 121 -5.82 12.91 0.55
N LEU A 122 -4.93 11.95 0.83
CA LEU A 122 -5.06 11.03 1.96
C LEU A 122 -4.96 11.75 3.31
N SER A 123 -4.12 12.79 3.42
CA SER A 123 -3.96 13.56 4.66
C SER A 123 -5.21 14.32 5.10
N GLU A 124 -6.14 14.54 4.16
CA GLU A 124 -7.39 15.26 4.39
C GLU A 124 -8.62 14.34 4.40
N LEU A 125 -8.43 13.03 4.22
CA LEU A 125 -9.51 12.09 4.51
C LEU A 125 -9.92 12.25 5.98
N GLU A 126 -11.23 12.36 6.23
CA GLU A 126 -11.81 12.43 7.58
C GLU A 126 -11.77 11.05 8.27
N GLU A 127 -10.57 10.51 8.39
CA GLU A 127 -10.28 9.25 9.05
C GLU A 127 -9.46 9.52 10.31
N GLU A 128 -9.06 8.45 11.00
CA GLU A 128 -8.05 8.57 12.04
C GLU A 128 -6.84 9.34 11.50
N ASN A 129 -6.11 10.04 12.38
CA ASN A 129 -4.88 10.75 12.00
C ASN A 129 -3.78 9.73 11.62
N LEU A 130 -3.93 9.13 10.45
CA LEU A 130 -3.00 8.21 9.86
C LEU A 130 -1.81 9.04 9.39
N ASP A 131 -0.65 8.82 10.01
CA ASP A 131 0.61 9.38 9.53
C ASP A 131 0.88 8.95 8.07
N VAL A 132 0.54 9.82 7.13
CA VAL A 132 0.75 9.61 5.68
C VAL A 132 2.18 9.99 5.36
N GLN A 133 2.99 8.98 5.02
CA GLN A 133 4.39 9.20 4.66
C GLN A 133 4.49 9.73 3.24
N HIS A 134 5.37 10.72 3.04
CA HIS A 134 5.64 11.29 1.72
C HIS A 134 6.49 10.32 0.88
N ALA A 135 6.26 10.26 -0.43
CA ALA A 135 6.98 9.36 -1.32
C ALA A 135 8.51 9.48 -1.22
N LEU A 136 9.05 10.70 -1.13
CA LEU A 136 10.49 10.92 -0.90
C LEU A 136 10.75 11.57 0.46
N GLY A 137 9.95 11.24 1.46
CA GLY A 137 10.26 11.54 2.86
C GLY A 137 11.47 10.73 3.37
N ALA A 138 12.09 11.18 4.46
CA ALA A 138 13.35 10.63 4.98
C ALA A 138 13.37 9.09 5.12
N ASN A 139 12.27 8.49 5.58
CA ASN A 139 12.17 7.04 5.78
C ASN A 139 11.67 6.28 4.55
N HIS A 140 10.90 6.93 3.67
CA HIS A 140 10.22 6.26 2.56
C HIS A 140 10.97 6.37 1.23
N ALA A 141 11.85 7.37 1.05
CA ALA A 141 12.58 7.59 -0.19
C ALA A 141 13.34 6.34 -0.70
N PRO A 142 14.05 5.57 0.15
CA PRO A 142 14.72 4.34 -0.31
C PRO A 142 13.74 3.24 -0.74
N ILE A 143 12.58 3.15 -0.09
CA ILE A 143 11.53 2.19 -0.39
C ILE A 143 10.86 2.56 -1.72
N THR A 144 10.56 3.83 -1.94
CA THR A 144 10.03 4.36 -3.20
C THR A 144 10.98 4.10 -4.36
N ALA A 145 12.28 4.39 -4.19
CA ALA A 145 13.28 4.13 -5.22
C ALA A 145 13.32 2.64 -5.59
N ARG A 146 13.30 1.76 -4.59
CA ARG A 146 13.25 0.31 -4.76
C ARG A 146 11.96 -0.15 -5.46
N ALA A 147 10.81 0.39 -5.08
CA ALA A 147 9.52 0.04 -5.66
C ALA A 147 9.41 0.46 -7.13
N VAL A 148 9.87 1.68 -7.46
CA VAL A 148 9.96 2.18 -8.86
C VAL A 148 10.90 1.31 -9.69
N TYR A 149 12.03 0.87 -9.12
CA TYR A 149 12.95 -0.06 -9.77
C TYR A 149 12.31 -1.44 -10.03
N LEU A 150 11.68 -2.03 -9.02
CA LEU A 150 11.00 -3.32 -9.14
C LEU A 150 9.86 -3.26 -10.15
N LYS A 151 9.03 -2.22 -10.12
CA LYS A 151 7.91 -2.05 -11.06
C LYS A 151 8.33 -2.16 -12.53
N ARG A 152 9.54 -1.73 -12.89
CA ARG A 152 10.08 -1.84 -14.26
C ARG A 152 10.51 -3.25 -14.66
N ARG A 153 10.64 -4.15 -13.69
CA ARG A 153 11.14 -5.53 -13.85
C ARG A 153 10.05 -6.58 -13.64
N LEU A 154 8.91 -6.21 -13.08
CA LEU A 154 7.83 -7.14 -12.77
C LEU A 154 6.94 -7.35 -14.01
N PRO A 155 6.52 -8.60 -14.29
CA PRO A 155 5.81 -8.93 -15.53
C PRO A 155 4.31 -8.60 -15.52
N LEU A 156 3.78 -8.08 -14.41
CA LEU A 156 2.36 -7.81 -14.22
C LEU A 156 2.12 -6.35 -13.82
N ASP A 157 0.88 -5.90 -14.02
CA ASP A 157 0.44 -4.59 -13.54
C ASP A 157 0.62 -4.46 -12.03
N CYS A 158 1.31 -3.38 -11.64
CA CYS A 158 1.62 -3.05 -10.27
C CYS A 158 0.77 -1.88 -9.79
N PHE A 159 0.09 -2.08 -8.66
CA PHE A 159 -0.76 -1.08 -8.01
C PHE A 159 -0.23 -0.78 -6.61
N GLU A 160 -0.29 0.48 -6.23
CA GLU A 160 0.14 0.95 -4.92
C GLU A 160 -0.97 0.75 -3.89
N VAL A 161 -0.61 0.34 -2.68
CA VAL A 161 -1.53 0.15 -1.57
C VAL A 161 -1.02 0.88 -0.34
N PHE A 162 -1.93 1.38 0.48
CA PHE A 162 -1.63 1.87 1.83
C PHE A 162 -2.28 0.94 2.87
N PRO A 163 -1.55 -0.06 3.42
CA PRO A 163 -2.12 -1.05 4.33
C PRO A 163 -2.70 -0.43 5.59
N LYS A 164 -2.08 0.60 6.16
CA LYS A 164 -2.56 1.26 7.38
C LYS A 164 -3.99 1.80 7.22
N LEU A 165 -4.27 2.44 6.07
CA LEU A 165 -5.61 2.91 5.71
C LEU A 165 -6.56 1.74 5.45
N SER A 166 -6.09 0.70 4.76
CA SER A 166 -6.88 -0.48 4.45
C SER A 166 -7.32 -1.23 5.72
N VAL A 167 -6.40 -1.42 6.67
CA VAL A 167 -6.66 -2.00 7.99
C VAL A 167 -7.63 -1.12 8.78
N TRP A 168 -7.47 0.20 8.74
CA TRP A 168 -8.38 1.11 9.42
C TRP A 168 -9.82 0.99 8.89
N ARG A 169 -10.02 1.09 7.57
CA ARG A 169 -11.36 1.01 6.96
C ARG A 169 -12.00 -0.36 7.17
N LEU A 170 -11.32 -1.43 6.78
CA LEU A 170 -11.83 -2.79 6.95
C LEU A 170 -12.05 -3.12 8.42
N GLY A 171 -11.12 -2.73 9.30
CA GLY A 171 -11.20 -3.01 10.72
C GLY A 171 -12.41 -2.36 11.38
N ASN A 172 -12.74 -1.12 11.02
CA ASN A 172 -13.96 -0.46 11.50
C ASN A 172 -15.23 -1.19 11.04
N GLU A 173 -15.27 -1.64 9.78
CA GLU A 173 -16.39 -2.41 9.25
C GLU A 173 -16.52 -3.79 9.93
N LEU A 174 -15.39 -4.43 10.21
CA LEU A 174 -15.27 -5.70 10.94
C LEU A 174 -15.48 -5.55 12.46
N LYS A 175 -15.72 -4.32 12.95
CA LYS A 175 -15.89 -3.99 14.38
C LYS A 175 -14.69 -4.40 15.26
N VAL A 176 -13.48 -4.40 14.69
CA VAL A 176 -12.24 -4.58 15.44
C VAL A 176 -12.00 -3.33 16.31
N ASN A 177 -11.48 -3.53 17.53
CA ASN A 177 -11.22 -2.42 18.44
C ASN A 177 -10.27 -1.39 17.81
N LYS A 178 -10.62 -0.10 17.89
CA LYS A 178 -9.80 1.01 17.37
C LYS A 178 -8.39 1.03 17.96
N SER A 179 -8.20 0.59 19.21
CA SER A 179 -6.85 0.48 19.79
C SER A 179 -5.98 -0.51 19.00
N HIS A 180 -6.53 -1.68 18.63
CA HIS A 180 -5.85 -2.67 17.81
C HIS A 180 -5.52 -2.11 16.43
N LEU A 181 -6.45 -1.39 15.80
CA LEU A 181 -6.21 -0.79 14.48
C LEU A 181 -5.07 0.24 14.50
N ARG A 182 -4.88 0.96 15.60
CA ARG A 182 -3.77 1.91 15.76
C ARG A 182 -2.44 1.21 16.04
N SER A 183 -2.45 0.11 16.77
CA SER A 183 -1.24 -0.57 17.26
C SER A 183 -0.83 -1.80 16.44
N TYR A 184 -1.51 -2.12 15.34
CA TYR A 184 -1.27 -3.37 14.61
C TYR A 184 0.16 -3.52 14.05
N ARG A 185 0.94 -2.44 13.93
CA ARG A 185 2.38 -2.50 13.54
C ARG A 185 3.35 -2.40 14.73
N ASN A 186 2.84 -2.20 15.95
CA ASN A 186 3.67 -2.04 17.14
C ASN A 186 4.34 -3.35 17.53
N SER A 187 5.51 -3.26 18.17
CA SER A 187 6.20 -4.42 18.75
C SER A 187 5.43 -5.03 19.92
N VAL A 188 4.82 -4.19 20.76
CA VAL A 188 4.01 -4.61 21.90
C VAL A 188 2.52 -4.53 21.54
N GLY A 189 1.78 -5.61 21.74
CA GLY A 189 0.34 -5.71 21.46
C GLY A 189 -0.04 -5.76 19.98
N GLY A 190 0.90 -5.56 19.06
CA GLY A 190 0.63 -5.64 17.62
C GLY A 190 0.23 -7.05 17.17
N GLU A 191 0.78 -8.10 17.79
CA GLU A 191 0.40 -9.49 17.49
C GLU A 191 -1.07 -9.76 17.81
N GLU A 192 -1.53 -9.36 19.00
CA GLU A 192 -2.92 -9.49 19.41
C GLU A 192 -3.85 -8.69 18.50
N ALA A 193 -3.44 -7.48 18.13
CA ALA A 193 -4.18 -6.63 17.19
C ALA A 193 -4.35 -7.30 15.81
N ARG A 194 -3.27 -7.85 15.25
CA ARG A 194 -3.29 -8.58 13.97
C ARG A 194 -4.14 -9.84 14.07
N ARG A 195 -4.03 -10.59 15.17
CA ARG A 195 -4.85 -11.78 15.44
C ARG A 195 -6.34 -11.46 15.48
N ALA A 196 -6.72 -10.42 16.23
CA ALA A 196 -8.11 -9.96 16.31
C ALA A 196 -8.66 -9.55 14.94
N PHE A 197 -7.85 -8.86 14.14
CA PHE A 197 -8.22 -8.49 12.77
C PHE A 197 -8.39 -9.71 11.85
N LEU A 198 -7.44 -10.66 11.87
CA LEU A 198 -7.48 -11.84 11.01
C LEU A 198 -8.68 -12.73 11.33
N ASN A 199 -9.02 -12.92 12.61
CA ASN A 199 -10.20 -13.67 13.01
C ASN A 199 -11.48 -13.01 12.47
N ALA A 200 -11.64 -11.71 12.71
CA ALA A 200 -12.82 -10.98 12.23
C ALA A 200 -12.92 -11.00 10.69
N LEU A 201 -11.79 -10.87 9.99
CA LEU A 201 -11.72 -10.95 8.54
C LEU A 201 -12.11 -12.35 8.03
N ALA A 202 -11.54 -13.41 8.62
CA ALA A 202 -11.84 -14.78 8.25
C ALA A 202 -13.32 -15.11 8.46
N ASP A 203 -13.89 -14.73 9.61
CA ASP A 203 -15.31 -14.93 9.93
C ASP A 203 -16.24 -14.23 8.93
N LYS A 204 -15.89 -13.00 8.52
CA LYS A 204 -16.73 -12.20 7.62
C LYS A 204 -16.58 -12.58 6.15
N THR A 205 -15.40 -13.01 5.72
CA THR A 205 -15.07 -13.21 4.29
C THR A 205 -14.94 -14.67 3.86
N GLY A 206 -14.83 -15.59 4.82
CA GLY A 206 -14.46 -16.98 4.54
C GLY A 206 -13.00 -17.14 4.10
N LEU A 207 -12.13 -16.15 4.39
CA LEU A 207 -10.70 -16.25 4.12
C LEU A 207 -10.11 -17.45 4.87
N PHE A 208 -9.60 -18.41 4.12
CA PHE A 208 -8.92 -19.56 4.67
C PHE A 208 -7.42 -19.29 4.82
N LEU A 209 -6.93 -19.53 6.04
CA LEU A 209 -5.54 -19.40 6.43
C LEU A 209 -5.09 -20.72 7.07
N TYR A 210 -3.97 -21.28 6.61
CA TYR A 210 -3.34 -22.40 7.31
C TYR A 210 -2.85 -21.92 8.67
N GLN A 211 -2.88 -22.81 9.68
CA GLN A 211 -2.50 -22.45 11.05
C GLN A 211 -1.07 -21.90 11.16
N GLN A 212 -0.15 -22.41 10.33
CA GLN A 212 1.21 -21.89 10.25
C GLN A 212 1.23 -20.45 9.74
N ASP A 213 0.62 -20.19 8.58
CA ASP A 213 0.57 -18.83 8.00
C ASP A 213 -0.17 -17.85 8.91
N PHE A 214 -1.25 -18.28 9.57
CA PHE A 214 -1.96 -17.47 10.54
C PHE A 214 -1.05 -16.97 11.66
N ARG A 215 -0.19 -17.84 12.21
CA ARG A 215 0.79 -17.44 13.24
C ARG A 215 1.81 -16.47 12.68
N LEU A 216 2.35 -16.73 11.49
CA LEU A 216 3.34 -15.85 10.85
C LEU A 216 2.76 -14.45 10.58
N LEU A 217 1.54 -14.37 10.08
CA LEU A 217 0.81 -13.09 9.91
C LEU A 217 0.58 -12.36 11.24
N CYS A 218 0.33 -13.10 12.32
CA CYS A 218 0.21 -12.51 13.66
C CYS A 218 1.56 -11.98 14.15
N GLU A 219 2.66 -12.70 13.95
CA GLU A 219 3.98 -12.34 14.52
C GLU A 219 4.71 -11.26 13.69
N ASN A 220 4.55 -11.28 12.37
CA ASN A 220 5.29 -10.44 11.44
C ASN A 220 4.41 -9.36 10.79
N PRO A 221 4.61 -8.06 11.12
CA PRO A 221 3.80 -6.98 10.55
C PRO A 221 3.94 -6.85 9.03
N HIS A 222 5.09 -7.19 8.44
CA HIS A 222 5.26 -7.14 6.98
C HIS A 222 4.56 -8.29 6.26
N ALA A 223 4.48 -9.47 6.87
CA ALA A 223 3.67 -10.57 6.34
C ALA A 223 2.18 -10.21 6.40
N PHE A 224 1.75 -9.58 7.49
CA PHE A 224 0.39 -9.07 7.60
C PHE A 224 0.11 -8.00 6.54
N ASP A 225 0.96 -6.99 6.37
CA ASP A 225 0.79 -5.95 5.35
C ASP A 225 0.82 -6.53 3.93
N SER A 226 1.59 -7.58 3.66
CA SER A 226 1.57 -8.26 2.35
C SER A 226 0.25 -8.97 2.08
N LEU A 227 -0.37 -9.60 3.10
CA LEU A 227 -1.74 -10.13 3.00
C LEU A 227 -2.76 -9.02 2.74
N ILE A 228 -2.68 -7.90 3.48
CA ILE A 228 -3.59 -6.76 3.27
C ILE A 228 -3.44 -6.20 1.85
N ALA A 229 -2.22 -6.09 1.33
CA ALA A 229 -1.98 -5.72 -0.05
C ALA A 229 -2.60 -6.73 -1.03
N ALA A 230 -2.44 -8.04 -0.79
CA ALA A 230 -3.03 -9.07 -1.64
C ALA A 230 -4.57 -9.00 -1.63
N LEU A 231 -5.17 -8.73 -0.47
CA LEU A 231 -6.60 -8.51 -0.30
C LEU A 231 -7.10 -7.30 -1.12
N MET A 232 -6.30 -6.22 -1.25
CA MET A 232 -6.67 -5.10 -2.13
C MET A 232 -6.77 -5.52 -3.60
N GLY A 233 -5.96 -6.50 -4.03
CA GLY A 233 -6.07 -7.14 -5.33
C GLY A 233 -7.43 -7.77 -5.55
N TYR A 234 -7.86 -8.57 -4.57
CA TYR A 234 -9.19 -9.17 -4.57
C TYR A 234 -10.31 -8.11 -4.57
N LEU A 235 -10.24 -7.10 -3.70
CA LEU A 235 -11.25 -6.04 -3.65
C LEU A 235 -11.32 -5.23 -4.94
N LYS A 236 -10.17 -4.90 -5.54
CA LYS A 236 -10.09 -4.18 -6.82
C LYS A 236 -10.76 -4.96 -7.94
N ALA A 237 -10.47 -6.27 -8.05
CA ALA A 237 -11.10 -7.14 -9.04
C ALA A 237 -12.64 -7.18 -8.90
N HIS A 238 -13.15 -6.99 -7.68
CA HIS A 238 -14.58 -6.93 -7.38
C HIS A 238 -15.15 -5.50 -7.33
N LYS A 239 -14.41 -4.48 -7.79
CA LYS A 239 -14.82 -3.06 -7.79
C LYS A 239 -15.19 -2.50 -6.40
N LYS A 240 -14.51 -3.01 -5.37
CA LYS A 240 -14.68 -2.64 -3.95
C LYS A 240 -13.59 -1.70 -3.42
N THR A 241 -12.69 -1.20 -4.27
CA THR A 241 -11.72 -0.15 -3.92
C THR A 241 -12.25 1.24 -4.24
N GLN A 242 -11.74 2.24 -3.53
CA GLN A 242 -12.10 3.63 -3.73
C GLN A 242 -11.68 4.10 -5.13
N GLU A 243 -12.64 4.66 -5.86
CA GLU A 243 -12.37 5.25 -7.16
C GLU A 243 -11.68 6.60 -7.00
N ARG A 244 -10.78 6.87 -7.93
CA ARG A 244 -10.11 8.16 -8.06
C ARG A 244 -11.16 9.27 -8.24
N PRO A 245 -11.12 10.36 -7.45
CA PRO A 245 -12.01 11.50 -7.60
C PRO A 245 -11.95 12.12 -9.00
N ALA A 246 -13.07 12.66 -9.47
CA ALA A 246 -13.18 13.24 -10.81
C ALA A 246 -12.30 14.47 -11.01
N ASP A 247 -12.03 15.23 -9.94
CA ASP A 247 -11.19 16.41 -9.89
C ASP A 247 -9.70 16.09 -9.66
N PHE A 248 -9.34 14.82 -9.43
CA PHE A 248 -7.95 14.41 -9.23
C PHE A 248 -7.16 14.44 -10.55
N PRO A 249 -5.86 14.82 -10.55
CA PRO A 249 -5.09 14.95 -11.78
C PRO A 249 -5.01 13.62 -12.55
N LYS A 250 -5.37 13.63 -13.84
CA LYS A 250 -5.43 12.41 -14.67
C LYS A 250 -4.11 11.66 -14.76
N GLY A 251 -2.98 12.38 -14.77
CA GLY A 251 -1.63 11.82 -14.85
C GLY A 251 -1.02 11.42 -13.50
N ALA A 252 -1.61 11.86 -12.39
CA ALA A 252 -1.10 11.53 -11.06
C ALA A 252 -1.38 10.07 -10.70
N ALA A 253 -0.45 9.47 -9.96
CA ALA A 253 -0.65 8.15 -9.39
C ALA A 253 -1.83 8.13 -8.41
N TRP A 254 -2.57 7.02 -8.44
CA TRP A 254 -3.62 6.70 -7.49
C TRP A 254 -3.23 5.48 -6.67
N ILE A 255 -3.72 5.41 -5.44
CA ILE A 255 -3.50 4.26 -4.55
C ILE A 255 -4.79 3.47 -4.36
N GLU A 256 -4.67 2.15 -4.24
CA GLU A 256 -5.79 1.26 -3.96
C GLU A 256 -6.02 1.15 -2.46
N PHE A 257 -7.24 1.46 -2.03
CA PHE A 257 -7.73 1.26 -0.67
C PHE A 257 -9.23 0.95 -0.70
N PRO A 258 -9.79 0.33 0.35
CA PRO A 258 -11.19 -0.11 0.35
C PRO A 258 -12.18 1.06 0.28
N LYS A 259 -13.37 0.84 -0.30
CA LYS A 259 -14.52 1.74 -0.09
C LYS A 259 -14.92 1.76 1.40
N SER A 260 -15.70 2.76 1.83
CA SER A 260 -16.11 2.88 3.24
C SER A 260 -16.99 1.72 3.75
N LYS A 261 -17.62 0.96 2.85
CA LYS A 261 -18.30 -0.31 3.11
C LYS A 261 -17.99 -1.30 2.00
N VAL A 262 -17.62 -2.52 2.36
CA VAL A 262 -17.06 -3.54 1.46
C VAL A 262 -17.84 -4.86 1.53
N PHE A 263 -18.32 -5.23 2.71
CA PHE A 263 -18.93 -6.52 3.03
C PHE A 263 -20.39 -6.42 3.52
#